data_AF-A0A5B7G277-F1
#
_entry.id   AF-A0A5B7G277-F1
#
_cell.length_a   1.000
_cell.length_b   1.000
_cell.length_c   1.000
_cell.angle_alpha   90.00
_cell.angle_beta   90.00
_cell.angle_gamma   90.00
#
_symmetry.space_group_name_H-M   'P 1'
#
loop_
_entity.id
_entity.type
_entity.pdbx_description
1 polymer ?
#
loop_
_entity_poly.entity_id
_entity_poly.type
_entity_poly.pdbx_seq_one_letter_code
_entity_poly.pdbx_strand_id
1 'polypeptide(L)'
;MQYDEDKVEVMGVTIKTEDWKKRKIIVTYVPPKTNTWETEEHKDMQREVIKCLDNMIRRDRRILLVGDFECKKVNWREMEVMDNAGQWSEKVLQLTMVNAVDQWESTRYRGKKNHCCLT
;
A
#
# COMPACT_ATOMS: atom_id res chain seq x y z
N MET A 1 -18.99 8.53 -1.01
CA MET A 1 -18.13 8.78 -2.17
C MET A 1 -18.05 7.48 -2.92
N GLN A 2 -18.56 7.48 -4.15
CA GLN A 2 -18.54 6.35 -5.06
C GLN A 2 -17.18 6.43 -5.77
N TYR A 3 -16.32 5.44 -5.54
CA TYR A 3 -15.09 5.29 -6.31
C TYR A 3 -15.48 4.65 -7.65
N ASP A 4 -14.75 4.94 -8.73
CA ASP A 4 -14.77 4.07 -9.90
C ASP A 4 -14.20 2.72 -9.43
N GLU A 5 -15.09 1.77 -9.09
CA GLU A 5 -14.73 0.46 -8.52
C GLU A 5 -13.77 -0.32 -9.44
N ASP A 6 -13.72 0.02 -10.73
CA ASP A 6 -12.90 -0.66 -11.73
C ASP A 6 -11.45 -0.14 -11.82
N LYS A 7 -11.08 0.93 -11.10
CA LYS A 7 -9.75 1.57 -11.24
C LYS A 7 -8.80 1.35 -10.07
N VAL A 8 -9.31 0.95 -8.90
CA VAL A 8 -8.53 0.97 -7.65
C VAL A 8 -8.69 -0.35 -6.89
N GLU A 9 -7.61 -1.13 -6.83
CA GLU A 9 -7.56 -2.36 -6.03
C GLU A 9 -7.08 -2.06 -4.59
N VAL A 10 -8.00 -1.55 -3.75
CA VAL A 10 -7.75 -1.29 -2.33
C VAL A 10 -8.75 -2.07 -1.48
N MET A 11 -8.25 -2.93 -0.59
CA MET A 11 -9.06 -3.70 0.36
C MET A 11 -8.75 -3.27 1.79
N GLY A 12 -9.78 -2.90 2.55
CA GLY A 12 -9.66 -2.55 3.97
C GLY A 12 -10.34 -3.58 4.87
N VAL A 13 -9.61 -4.17 5.80
CA VAL A 13 -10.15 -5.09 6.81
C VAL A 13 -9.89 -4.50 8.20
N THR A 14 -10.89 -4.57 9.09
CA THR A 14 -10.69 -4.20 10.49
C THR A 14 -10.56 -5.45 11.32
N ILE A 15 -9.43 -5.62 12.00
CA ILE A 15 -9.20 -6.71 12.93
C ILE A 15 -9.30 -6.20 14.37
N LYS A 16 -9.71 -7.09 15.28
CA LYS A 16 -9.57 -6.88 16.72
C LYS A 16 -8.39 -7.72 17.19
N THR A 17 -7.47 -7.08 17.89
CA THR A 17 -6.34 -7.74 18.53
C THR A 17 -6.72 -8.26 19.92
N GLU A 18 -5.90 -9.12 20.51
CA GLU A 18 -6.18 -9.79 21.80
C GLU A 18 -6.45 -8.81 22.95
N ASP A 19 -5.86 -7.61 22.89
CA ASP A 19 -6.08 -6.53 23.85
C ASP A 19 -7.32 -5.67 23.52
N TRP A 20 -8.22 -6.18 22.70
CA TRP A 20 -9.44 -5.52 22.21
C TRP A 20 -9.21 -4.23 21.41
N LYS A 21 -7.96 -3.90 21.07
CA LYS A 21 -7.69 -2.77 20.20
C LYS A 21 -8.06 -3.13 18.77
N LYS A 22 -8.80 -2.24 18.12
CA LYS A 22 -9.07 -2.30 16.69
C LYS A 22 -7.83 -1.81 15.93
N ARG A 23 -7.44 -2.54 14.89
CA ARG A 23 -6.45 -2.13 13.91
C ARG A 23 -7.04 -2.34 12.53
N LYS A 24 -6.91 -1.34 11.66
CA LYS A 24 -7.33 -1.45 10.27
C LYS A 24 -6.13 -1.85 9.43
N ILE A 25 -6.28 -2.91 8.66
CA ILE A 25 -5.30 -3.35 7.68
C ILE A 25 -5.83 -2.89 6.34
N ILE A 26 -5.03 -2.10 5.62
CA ILE A 26 -5.33 -1.68 4.26
C ILE A 26 -4.32 -2.39 3.36
N VAL A 27 -4.83 -3.19 2.43
CA VAL A 27 -4.05 -3.87 1.41
C VAL A 27 -4.29 -3.13 0.10
N THR A 28 -3.23 -2.80 -0.63
CA THR A 28 -3.31 -2.07 -1.90
C THR A 28 -2.41 -2.70 -2.94
N TYR A 29 -2.92 -2.87 -4.14
CA TYR A 29 -2.13 -3.25 -5.31
C TYR A 29 -2.21 -2.13 -6.36
N VAL A 30 -1.06 -1.69 -6.85
CA VAL A 30 -0.98 -0.69 -7.92
C VAL A 30 -0.30 -1.31 -9.12
N PRO A 31 -1.02 -1.53 -10.24
CA PRO A 31 -0.43 -2.12 -11.43
C PRO A 31 0.77 -1.33 -11.97
N PRO A 32 1.82 -2.04 -12.46
CA PRO A 32 2.93 -1.39 -13.13
C PRO A 32 2.46 -0.73 -14.43
N LYS A 33 3.09 0.38 -14.80
CA LYS A 33 2.84 1.00 -16.11
C LYS A 33 3.34 0.06 -17.22
N THR A 34 2.43 -0.41 -18.07
CA THR A 34 2.75 -1.21 -19.25
C THR A 34 2.50 -0.40 -20.54
N ASN A 35 2.91 -0.95 -21.69
CA ASN A 35 2.72 -0.29 -22.99
C ASN A 35 1.25 -0.16 -23.43
N THR A 36 0.32 -0.88 -22.77
CA THR A 36 -1.11 -0.81 -23.08
C THR A 36 -1.82 0.33 -22.39
N TRP A 37 -1.17 1.00 -21.42
CA TRP A 37 -1.75 2.11 -20.68
C TRP A 37 -1.33 3.43 -21.30
N GLU A 38 -2.30 4.32 -21.50
CA GLU A 38 -1.94 5.71 -21.74
C GLU A 38 -1.29 6.32 -20.50
N THR A 39 -0.38 7.28 -20.72
CA THR A 39 0.37 7.89 -19.62
C THR A 39 -0.55 8.64 -18.64
N GLU A 40 -1.61 9.27 -19.14
CA GLU A 40 -2.55 10.00 -18.29
C GLU A 40 -3.51 9.05 -17.57
N GLU A 41 -3.96 7.96 -18.20
CA GLU A 41 -4.78 6.94 -17.53
C GLU A 41 -4.06 6.31 -16.33
N HIS A 42 -2.78 5.97 -16.50
CA HIS A 42 -1.97 5.42 -15.40
C HIS A 42 -1.77 6.43 -14.26
N LYS A 43 -1.58 7.72 -14.59
CA LYS A 43 -1.50 8.80 -13.59
C LYS A 43 -2.84 9.03 -12.89
N ASP A 44 -3.95 8.92 -13.59
CA ASP A 44 -5.29 9.04 -13.01
C ASP A 44 -5.59 7.92 -12.04
N MET A 45 -5.28 6.68 -12.42
CA MET A 45 -5.35 5.51 -11.52
C MET A 45 -4.53 5.77 -10.24
N GLN A 46 -3.28 6.21 -10.38
CA GLN A 46 -2.44 6.59 -9.24
C GLN A 46 -3.08 7.68 -8.36
N ARG A 47 -3.62 8.75 -8.97
CA ARG A 47 -4.32 9.81 -8.23
C ARG A 47 -5.49 9.26 -7.42
N GLU A 48 -6.29 8.36 -7.99
CA GLU A 48 -7.44 7.75 -7.32
C GLU A 48 -7.01 6.82 -6.17
N VAL A 49 -5.94 6.04 -6.33
CA VAL A 49 -5.37 5.23 -5.23
C VAL A 49 -4.98 6.12 -4.04
N ILE A 50 -4.27 7.22 -4.28
CA ILE A 50 -3.85 8.14 -3.22
C ILE A 50 -5.05 8.77 -2.50
N LYS A 51 -6.06 9.20 -3.25
CA LYS A 51 -7.30 9.74 -2.66
C LYS A 51 -8.00 8.70 -1.79
N CYS A 52 -8.08 7.45 -2.26
CA CYS A 52 -8.69 6.36 -1.51
C CYS A 52 -7.93 6.10 -0.19
N LEU A 53 -6.60 5.98 -0.27
CA LEU A 53 -5.74 5.77 0.89
C LEU A 53 -5.84 6.92 1.89
N ASP A 54 -5.75 8.18 1.45
CA ASP A 54 -5.85 9.37 2.32
C ASP A 54 -7.20 9.39 3.06
N ASN A 55 -8.30 9.10 2.35
CA ASN A 55 -9.63 8.99 2.95
C ASN A 55 -9.72 7.87 3.99
N MET A 56 -9.14 6.70 3.72
CA MET A 56 -9.16 5.59 4.66
C MET A 56 -8.27 5.85 5.87
N ILE A 57 -7.18 6.58 5.67
CA ILE A 57 -6.19 6.93 6.67
C ILE A 57 -6.71 7.95 7.67
N ARG A 58 -7.33 9.02 7.17
CA ARG A 58 -7.90 10.07 8.03
C ARG A 58 -8.99 9.57 8.98
N ARG A 59 -9.64 8.45 8.66
CA ARG A 59 -10.73 7.87 9.45
C ARG A 59 -10.25 7.03 10.64
N ASP A 60 -9.08 6.42 10.55
CA ASP A 60 -8.62 5.42 11.50
C ASP A 60 -7.21 5.76 12.00
N ARG A 61 -7.03 5.83 13.33
CA ARG A 61 -5.74 6.22 13.93
C ARG A 61 -4.71 5.09 14.02
N ARG A 62 -5.13 3.85 13.79
CA ARG A 62 -4.30 2.64 13.93
C ARG A 62 -4.41 1.81 12.68
N ILE A 63 -3.55 2.11 11.73
CA ILE A 63 -3.56 1.50 10.41
C ILE A 63 -2.27 0.75 10.18
N LEU A 64 -2.39 -0.41 9.57
CA LEU A 64 -1.30 -1.13 8.94
C LEU A 64 -1.54 -1.04 7.43
N LEU A 65 -0.70 -0.28 6.73
CA LEU A 65 -0.74 -0.19 5.27
C LEU A 65 0.21 -1.24 4.68
N VAL A 66 -0.32 -2.10 3.83
CA VAL A 66 0.41 -3.19 3.16
C VAL A 66 0.11 -3.09 1.68
N GLY A 67 1.10 -3.31 0.83
CA GLY A 67 0.83 -3.30 -0.59
C GLY A 67 2.06 -3.36 -1.47
N ASP A 68 1.82 -3.70 -2.73
CA ASP A 68 2.78 -3.42 -3.79
C ASP A 68 2.40 -2.07 -4.41
N PHE A 69 3.20 -1.07 -4.11
CA PHE A 69 3.01 0.30 -4.59
C PHE A 69 3.77 0.57 -5.88
N GLU A 70 4.52 -0.39 -6.44
CA GLU A 70 5.33 -0.18 -7.65
C GLU A 70 6.25 1.07 -7.57
N CYS A 71 6.76 1.33 -6.37
CA CYS A 71 7.64 2.46 -6.09
C CYS A 71 9.09 2.10 -6.46
N LYS A 72 9.55 2.57 -7.62
CA LYS A 72 10.87 2.19 -8.16
C LYS A 72 12.06 2.77 -7.39
N LYS A 73 11.88 3.85 -6.62
CA LYS A 73 12.99 4.62 -6.02
C LYS A 73 12.66 5.16 -4.63
N VAL A 74 12.21 4.30 -3.73
CA VAL A 74 12.08 4.66 -2.31
C VAL A 74 13.05 3.82 -1.49
N ASN A 75 13.92 4.50 -0.73
CA ASN A 75 14.66 3.88 0.35
C ASN A 75 13.75 3.83 1.58
N TRP A 76 13.06 2.71 1.77
CA TRP A 76 12.12 2.53 2.88
C TRP A 76 12.79 2.50 4.26
N ARG A 77 14.10 2.23 4.33
CA ARG A 77 14.85 2.25 5.60
C ARG A 77 15.14 3.67 6.06
N GLU A 78 15.56 4.51 5.13
CA GLU A 78 15.89 5.91 5.39
C GLU A 78 14.67 6.83 5.21
N MET A 79 13.55 6.27 4.74
CA MET A 79 12.35 7.01 4.37
C MET A 79 12.68 8.17 3.42
N GLU A 80 13.41 7.85 2.34
CA GLU A 80 13.87 8.82 1.36
C GLU A 80 13.46 8.41 -0.06
N VAL A 81 13.06 9.38 -0.89
CA VAL A 81 12.78 9.18 -2.31
C VAL A 81 14.01 9.55 -3.11
N MET A 82 14.56 8.60 -3.86
CA MET A 82 15.73 8.82 -4.72
C MET A 82 15.35 9.29 -6.14
N ASP A 83 14.11 9.76 -6.32
CA ASP A 83 13.58 10.25 -7.60
C ASP A 83 13.29 11.75 -7.54
N ASN A 84 12.87 12.33 -8.67
CA ASN A 84 12.47 13.72 -8.73
C ASN A 84 11.25 14.01 -7.85
N ALA A 85 11.23 15.19 -7.24
CA ALA A 85 10.09 15.70 -6.47
C ALA A 85 8.79 15.73 -7.30
N GLY A 86 7.67 15.45 -6.65
CA GLY A 86 6.31 15.41 -7.20
C GLY A 86 5.89 14.05 -7.78
N GLN A 87 6.77 13.06 -7.79
CA GLN A 87 6.47 11.74 -8.35
C GLN A 87 5.64 10.85 -7.42
N TRP A 88 5.07 9.79 -8.00
CA TRP A 88 4.28 8.76 -7.34
C TRP A 88 4.87 8.29 -6.01
N SER A 89 6.15 7.91 -6.04
CA SER A 89 6.88 7.41 -4.88
C SER A 89 6.94 8.39 -3.71
N GLU A 90 7.09 9.68 -3.98
CA GLU A 90 7.07 10.70 -2.92
C GLU A 90 5.70 10.86 -2.31
N LYS A 91 4.64 10.85 -3.13
CA LYS A 91 3.26 10.96 -2.63
C LYS A 91 2.89 9.79 -1.74
N VAL A 92 3.27 8.57 -2.13
CA VAL A 92 3.09 7.36 -1.30
C VAL A 92 3.90 7.50 -0.02
N LEU A 93 5.17 7.90 -0.10
CA LEU A 93 6.04 8.04 1.07
C LEU A 93 5.51 9.10 2.06
N GLN A 94 5.15 10.29 1.59
CA GLN A 94 4.56 11.34 2.44
C GLN A 94 3.30 10.85 3.15
N LEU A 95 2.43 10.13 2.42
CA LEU A 95 1.23 9.52 2.98
C LEU A 95 1.58 8.44 4.02
N THR A 96 2.68 7.70 3.86
CA THR A 96 3.15 6.75 4.89
C THR A 96 3.79 7.44 6.09
N MET A 97 4.59 8.49 5.93
CA MET A 97 5.31 9.17 7.02
C MET A 97 4.39 9.89 8.01
N VAL A 98 3.25 10.39 7.53
CA VAL A 98 2.23 11.01 8.39
C VAL A 98 1.55 9.98 9.31
N ASN A 99 1.77 8.68 9.06
CA ASN A 99 1.11 7.59 9.76
C ASN A 99 2.11 6.62 10.41
N ALA A 100 1.70 5.96 11.49
CA ALA A 100 2.50 4.88 12.07
C ALA A 100 2.42 3.64 11.16
N VAL A 101 3.40 3.47 10.27
CA VAL A 101 3.52 2.29 9.39
C VAL A 101 4.45 1.27 10.05
N ASP A 102 3.97 0.04 10.17
CA ASP A 102 4.77 -1.12 10.59
C ASP A 102 4.94 -2.00 9.34
N GLN A 103 6.17 -2.17 8.85
CA GLN A 103 6.43 -2.91 7.62
C GLN A 103 6.80 -4.36 7.95
N TRP A 104 6.10 -5.32 7.35
CA TRP A 104 6.49 -6.72 7.39
C TRP A 104 7.28 -7.09 6.12
N GLU A 105 8.61 -7.00 6.16
CA GLU A 105 9.46 -7.58 5.10
C GLU A 105 9.55 -9.09 5.29
N SER A 106 8.76 -9.86 4.52
CA SER A 106 9.05 -11.28 4.34
C SER A 106 10.25 -11.41 3.38
N THR A 107 11.45 -11.50 3.95
CA THR A 107 12.61 -11.95 3.18
C THR A 107 12.33 -13.37 2.69
N ARG A 108 12.20 -13.53 1.36
CA ARG A 108 12.16 -14.78 0.59
C ARG A 108 12.03 -16.04 1.45
N TYR A 109 10.84 -16.65 1.45
CA TYR A 109 10.71 -18.05 1.85
C TYR A 109 11.51 -18.90 0.85
N ARG A 110 12.82 -19.04 1.09
CA ARG A 110 13.69 -19.93 0.34
C ARG A 110 13.26 -21.33 0.74
N GLY A 111 12.38 -21.92 -0.07
CA GLY A 111 11.81 -23.23 0.15
C GLY A 111 12.86 -24.24 0.62
N LYS A 112 12.82 -24.57 1.90
CA LYS A 112 13.28 -25.86 2.41
C LYS A 112 12.08 -26.52 3.04
N LYS A 113 11.65 -27.57 2.35
CA LYS A 113 10.55 -28.49 2.66
C LYS A 113 10.56 -28.86 4.15
N ASN A 114 9.39 -28.95 4.78
CA ASN A 114 8.80 -30.25 5.13
C ASN A 114 7.46 -30.08 5.86
N HIS A 115 6.48 -30.85 5.40
CA HIS A 115 5.22 -31.25 6.05
C HIS A 115 4.24 -30.15 6.49
N CYS A 116 3.32 -29.86 5.56
CA CYS A 116 1.97 -29.46 5.89
C CYS A 116 1.28 -30.64 6.59
N CYS A 117 1.08 -30.56 7.91
CA CYS A 117 0.03 -31.31 8.58
C CYS A 117 -1.08 -30.32 8.91
N LEU A 118 -2.20 -30.44 8.20
CA LEU A 118 -3.49 -29.96 8.65
C LEU A 118 -3.99 -30.98 9.68
N THR A 119 -4.32 -30.52 10.89
CA THR A 119 -5.23 -31.19 11.81
C THR A 119 -6.42 -30.29 12.04
#